data_AF-A0A9X8QZV7-F1
#
_entry.id   AF-A0A9X8QZV7-F1
#
_cell.length_a   1.000
_cell.length_b   1.000
_cell.length_c   1.000
_cell.angle_alpha   90.00
_cell.angle_beta   90.00
_cell.angle_gamma   90.00
#
_symmetry.space_group_name_H-M   'P 1'
#
loop_
_entity.id
_entity.type
_entity.pdbx_description
1 polymer ?
#
loop_
_entity_poly.entity_id
_entity_poly.type
_entity_poly.pdbx_seq_one_letter_code
_entity_poly.pdbx_strand_id
1 'polypeptide(L)'
;MSIESCAESVAEPLSEHAADALPPLDTAPTALVALARDAGYRSTPAPLAETLLVARPLLAAAGLAVPDGQLTVAAGPLDVRFTHVDTDSRVGPSGAAGTDDALRVSGTLHRVPWARAVEAAVVLTEGPGGGPVLFLLEATEWRQVAGTNLAGEPRDDLVLLDVAVPAERVRRVPAALVREATWRSGLARAALIAGAARRCVELTVDHTSSRVQFGRPLSHFQAVKQEEAKLVEEAALVAAAVAAAASALSEPDSAEFTAWLAAAQAAASVAEITRIAHQLHGAIGFTELSPLRLATTRMWSWRDEDSGERAWQQRIGRHVLDGGSGGLWQQVTGG
;
A
#
# COMPACT_ATOMS: atom_id res chain seq x y z
N MET A 1 31.96 -30.20 39.79
CA MET A 1 32.36 -29.13 38.86
C MET A 1 31.08 -28.76 38.13
N SER A 2 30.52 -27.62 38.52
CA SER A 2 29.09 -27.28 38.41
C SER A 2 28.72 -26.72 37.03
N ILE A 3 27.47 -26.96 36.63
CA ILE A 3 26.82 -26.47 35.42
C ILE A 3 26.25 -25.08 35.71
N GLU A 4 27.13 -24.08 35.77
CA GLU A 4 26.79 -22.65 35.88
C GLU A 4 27.90 -21.86 35.18
N SER A 5 27.78 -21.67 33.86
CA SER A 5 28.47 -20.60 33.10
C SER A 5 28.16 -20.75 31.60
N CYS A 6 26.98 -20.30 31.20
CA CYS A 6 26.67 -19.84 29.83
C CYS A 6 25.21 -19.39 29.75
N ALA A 7 24.82 -18.44 30.60
CA ALA A 7 23.54 -17.75 30.51
C ALA A 7 23.71 -16.34 31.06
N GLU A 8 24.34 -15.46 30.27
CA GLU A 8 24.26 -14.00 30.43
C GLU A 8 24.93 -13.34 29.23
N SER A 9 24.19 -13.24 28.14
CA SER A 9 24.37 -12.16 27.16
C SER A 9 23.07 -11.37 27.21
N VAL A 10 23.13 -10.28 27.96
CA VAL A 10 22.04 -9.37 28.27
C VAL A 10 21.50 -8.82 26.95
N ALA A 11 20.24 -9.15 26.63
CA ALA A 11 19.48 -8.41 25.66
C ALA A 11 19.31 -6.98 26.20
N GLU A 12 20.00 -6.02 25.59
CA GLU A 12 19.70 -4.61 25.81
C GLU A 12 18.23 -4.36 25.45
N PRO A 13 17.46 -3.65 26.29
CA PRO A 13 16.10 -3.28 25.94
C PRO A 13 16.18 -2.30 24.76
N LEU A 14 15.59 -2.68 23.63
CA LEU A 14 15.33 -1.76 22.53
C LEU A 14 14.60 -0.54 23.11
N SER A 15 15.30 0.59 23.20
CA SER A 15 14.76 1.84 23.72
C SER A 15 13.45 2.18 23.00
N GLU A 16 12.46 2.68 23.75
CA GLU A 16 11.12 3.10 23.29
C GLU A 16 11.13 4.14 22.15
N HIS A 17 12.30 4.61 21.69
CA HIS A 17 12.45 5.56 20.57
C HIS A 17 12.83 4.93 19.23
N ALA A 18 13.18 3.64 19.18
CA ALA A 18 13.54 2.98 17.91
C ALA A 18 12.32 2.53 17.09
N ALA A 19 11.13 2.42 17.71
CA ALA A 19 9.91 1.94 17.05
C ALA A 19 9.26 2.98 16.11
N ASP A 20 9.63 4.25 16.23
CA ASP A 20 9.06 5.37 15.44
C ASP A 20 9.99 5.88 14.33
N ALA A 21 11.23 5.39 14.25
CA ALA A 21 12.18 5.86 13.25
C ALA A 21 11.84 5.28 11.87
N LEU A 22 11.27 6.12 11.00
CA LEU A 22 11.10 5.79 9.59
C LEU A 22 12.48 5.61 8.93
N PRO A 23 12.63 4.70 7.95
CA PRO A 23 13.89 4.51 7.24
C PRO A 23 14.34 5.82 6.58
N PRO A 24 15.66 6.04 6.41
CA PRO A 24 16.21 7.17 5.68
C PRO A 24 15.61 7.33 4.28
N LEU A 25 15.54 8.57 3.79
CA LEU A 25 14.93 8.87 2.47
C LEU A 25 15.68 8.24 1.28
N ASP A 26 16.97 7.92 1.45
CA ASP A 26 17.83 7.27 0.46
C ASP A 26 17.76 5.72 0.51
N THR A 27 16.89 5.16 1.35
CA THR A 27 16.68 3.71 1.44
C THR A 27 16.24 3.13 0.10
N ALA A 28 16.91 2.06 -0.34
CA ALA A 28 16.62 1.41 -1.61
C ALA A 28 15.12 1.02 -1.74
N PRO A 29 14.49 1.25 -2.91
CA PRO A 29 13.06 0.94 -3.10
C PRO A 29 12.69 -0.52 -2.80
N THR A 30 13.58 -1.47 -3.12
CA THR A 30 13.41 -2.89 -2.81
C THR A 30 13.33 -3.16 -1.30
N ALA A 31 14.11 -2.44 -0.50
CA ALA A 31 14.06 -2.54 0.96
C ALA A 31 12.77 -1.94 1.52
N LEU A 32 12.25 -0.85 0.94
CA LEU A 32 10.95 -0.28 1.32
C LEU A 32 9.80 -1.26 1.02
N VAL A 33 9.84 -1.98 -0.11
CA VAL A 33 8.87 -3.03 -0.40
C VAL A 33 8.99 -4.19 0.59
N ALA A 34 10.20 -4.58 0.99
CA ALA A 34 10.42 -5.60 2.01
C ALA A 34 9.85 -5.18 3.38
N LEU A 35 10.00 -3.91 3.76
CA LEU A 35 9.40 -3.36 4.99
C LEU A 35 7.86 -3.39 4.95
N ALA A 36 7.26 -3.04 3.81
CA ALA A 36 5.81 -3.15 3.64
C ALA A 36 5.33 -4.61 3.73
N ARG A 37 6.10 -5.56 3.19
CA ARG A 37 5.81 -7.01 3.36
C ARG A 37 5.90 -7.44 4.82
N ASP A 38 6.90 -6.99 5.57
CA ASP A 38 7.01 -7.31 6.99
C ASP A 38 5.86 -6.68 7.80
N ALA A 39 5.47 -5.45 7.48
CA ALA A 39 4.31 -4.79 8.08
C ALA A 39 3.01 -5.58 7.83
N GLY A 40 2.80 -6.08 6.61
CA GLY A 40 1.68 -6.96 6.28
C GLY A 40 1.71 -8.27 7.05
N TYR A 41 2.88 -8.89 7.16
CA TYR A 41 3.09 -10.13 7.90
C TYR A 41 2.76 -10.00 9.40
N ARG A 42 3.19 -8.89 10.01
CA ARG A 42 2.95 -8.59 11.42
C ARG A 42 1.58 -8.00 11.69
N SER A 43 0.80 -7.69 10.65
CA SER A 43 -0.42 -6.89 10.79
C SER A 43 -0.16 -5.58 11.56
N THR A 44 0.91 -4.87 11.19
CA THR A 44 1.28 -3.59 11.80
C THR A 44 0.17 -2.56 11.57
N PRO A 45 -0.37 -1.90 12.62
CA PRO A 45 -1.44 -0.91 12.48
C PRO A 45 -0.86 0.50 12.27
N ALA A 46 -0.14 0.71 11.17
CA ALA A 46 0.50 1.99 10.86
C ALA A 46 0.53 2.27 9.35
N PRO A 47 0.56 3.54 8.91
CA PRO A 47 0.61 3.96 7.50
C PRO A 47 1.98 3.73 6.83
N LEU A 48 2.66 2.62 7.12
CA LEU A 48 4.01 2.37 6.59
C LEU A 48 4.00 2.23 5.07
N ALA A 49 3.00 1.55 4.51
CA ALA A 49 2.90 1.36 3.07
C ALA A 49 2.56 2.67 2.34
N GLU A 50 1.62 3.44 2.89
CA GLU A 50 1.24 4.76 2.40
C GLU A 50 2.42 5.74 2.46
N THR A 51 3.13 5.77 3.59
CA THR A 51 4.27 6.67 3.80
C THR A 51 5.43 6.31 2.87
N LEU A 52 5.88 5.05 2.90
CA LEU A 52 7.15 4.64 2.31
C LEU A 52 7.07 4.41 0.81
N LEU A 53 5.97 3.83 0.32
CA LEU A 53 5.86 3.43 -1.09
C LEU A 53 5.14 4.46 -1.94
N VAL A 54 4.34 5.35 -1.35
CA VAL A 54 3.48 6.30 -2.06
C VAL A 54 3.82 7.75 -1.73
N ALA A 55 3.57 8.22 -0.51
CA ALA A 55 3.67 9.63 -0.14
C ALA A 55 5.08 10.22 -0.34
N ARG A 56 6.10 9.59 0.27
CA ARG A 56 7.48 10.09 0.20
C ARG A 56 8.03 10.13 -1.24
N PRO A 57 7.90 9.06 -2.06
CA PRO A 57 8.31 9.12 -3.45
C PRO A 57 7.59 10.19 -4.28
N LEU A 58 6.29 10.39 -4.06
CA LEU A 58 5.53 11.42 -4.79
C LEU A 58 5.97 12.83 -4.41
N LEU A 59 6.21 13.10 -3.13
CA LEU A 59 6.74 14.40 -2.68
C LEU A 59 8.15 14.66 -3.25
N ALA A 60 9.02 13.65 -3.22
CA ALA A 60 10.36 13.75 -3.79
C ALA A 60 10.30 14.02 -5.31
N ALA A 61 9.46 13.29 -6.06
CA ALA A 61 9.28 13.49 -7.49
C ALA A 61 8.65 14.84 -7.84
N ALA A 62 7.80 15.39 -6.97
CA ALA A 62 7.23 16.73 -7.10
C ALA A 62 8.20 17.86 -6.69
N GLY A 63 9.36 17.53 -6.12
CA GLY A 63 10.30 18.54 -5.60
C GLY A 63 9.73 19.31 -4.40
N LEU A 64 8.95 18.64 -3.55
CA LEU A 64 8.46 19.16 -2.27
C LEU A 64 9.28 18.60 -1.12
N ALA A 65 9.36 19.37 -0.03
CA ALA A 65 9.95 18.89 1.21
C ALA A 65 9.18 17.66 1.72
N VAL A 66 9.92 16.63 2.15
CA VAL A 66 9.35 15.41 2.70
C VAL A 66 9.38 15.52 4.22
N PRO A 67 8.23 15.57 4.91
CA PRO A 67 8.21 15.57 6.38
C PRO A 67 8.83 14.30 6.96
N ASP A 68 9.50 14.43 8.12
CA ASP A 68 10.15 13.30 8.79
C ASP A 68 9.17 12.26 9.32
N GLY A 69 7.94 12.69 9.64
CA GLY A 69 6.88 11.85 10.21
C GLY A 69 6.16 10.93 9.23
N GLN A 70 5.19 10.20 9.77
CA GLN A 70 4.29 9.34 8.99
C GLN A 70 3.34 10.18 8.14
N LEU A 71 3.07 9.70 6.93
CA LEU A 71 2.28 10.38 5.92
C LEU A 71 1.18 9.46 5.40
N THR A 72 0.09 10.08 4.98
CA THR A 72 -0.92 9.41 4.16
C THR A 72 -1.03 10.03 2.79
N VAL A 73 -1.79 9.37 1.91
CA VAL A 73 -2.11 9.86 0.57
C VAL A 73 -3.63 9.86 0.39
N ALA A 74 -4.13 10.92 -0.24
CA ALA A 74 -5.53 11.04 -0.61
C ALA A 74 -5.62 11.51 -2.07
N ALA A 75 -6.59 10.95 -2.79
CA ALA A 75 -6.94 11.41 -4.13
C ALA A 75 -8.46 11.48 -4.27
N GLY A 76 -8.94 12.55 -4.90
CA GLY A 76 -10.38 12.74 -5.08
C GLY A 76 -10.73 14.11 -5.62
N PRO A 77 -11.97 14.29 -6.10
CA PRO A 77 -12.42 15.58 -6.59
C PRO A 77 -12.53 16.58 -5.44
N LEU A 78 -11.97 17.77 -5.64
CA LEU A 78 -12.05 18.90 -4.72
C LEU A 78 -12.39 20.16 -5.51
N ASP A 79 -13.03 21.13 -4.85
CA ASP A 79 -13.14 22.49 -5.38
C ASP A 79 -11.84 23.21 -5.06
N VAL A 80 -11.03 23.44 -6.10
CA VAL A 80 -9.71 24.05 -5.99
C VAL A 80 -9.74 25.39 -6.72
N ARG A 81 -9.22 26.43 -6.09
CA ARG A 81 -9.10 27.78 -6.65
C ARG A 81 -7.73 28.37 -6.33
N PHE A 82 -7.16 29.16 -7.22
CA PHE A 82 -5.96 29.95 -6.91
C PHE A 82 -6.34 31.17 -6.06
N THR A 83 -5.54 31.49 -5.04
CA THR A 83 -5.77 32.63 -4.14
C THR A 83 -5.43 33.98 -4.78
N HIS A 84 -4.55 34.00 -5.78
CA HIS A 84 -4.17 35.22 -6.50
C HIS A 84 -4.57 35.08 -7.97
N VAL A 85 -5.66 35.76 -8.34
CA VAL A 85 -6.03 36.04 -9.73
C VAL A 85 -5.69 37.50 -9.98
N ASP A 86 -4.41 37.85 -9.96
CA ASP A 86 -3.99 39.19 -10.40
C ASP A 86 -3.62 39.14 -11.88
N THR A 87 -4.10 40.13 -12.65
CA THR A 87 -4.00 40.20 -14.12
C THR A 87 -2.57 40.26 -14.67
N ASP A 88 -1.57 40.51 -13.80
CA ASP A 88 -0.13 40.48 -14.12
C ASP A 88 0.58 39.21 -13.64
N SER A 89 -0.13 38.26 -13.01
CA SER A 89 0.46 36.98 -12.59
C SER A 89 0.68 36.08 -13.80
N ARG A 90 1.91 35.59 -14.00
CA ARG A 90 2.42 34.84 -15.16
C ARG A 90 1.86 33.41 -15.29
N VAL A 91 0.56 33.22 -15.12
CA VAL A 91 -0.06 31.90 -15.18
C VAL A 91 -0.48 31.62 -16.62
N GLY A 92 0.53 31.36 -17.45
CA GLY A 92 0.38 30.84 -18.80
C GLY A 92 -0.05 29.37 -18.84
N PRO A 93 -0.21 28.79 -20.05
CA PRO A 93 -0.62 27.40 -20.26
C PRO A 93 0.36 26.36 -19.65
N SER A 94 -0.03 25.08 -19.71
CA SER A 94 0.73 23.91 -19.24
C SER A 94 2.26 24.07 -19.40
N GLY A 95 3.00 24.01 -18.29
CA GLY A 95 4.46 24.19 -18.24
C GLY A 95 4.95 25.41 -17.45
N ALA A 96 4.06 26.28 -16.97
CA ALA A 96 4.42 27.34 -16.02
C ALA A 96 4.70 26.76 -14.63
N ALA A 97 5.85 27.13 -14.05
CA ALA A 97 6.18 26.84 -12.65
C ALA A 97 5.19 27.60 -11.75
N GLY A 98 4.19 26.91 -11.21
CA GLY A 98 3.24 27.46 -10.23
C GLY A 98 3.88 27.64 -8.85
N THR A 99 5.08 28.22 -8.78
CA THR A 99 5.86 28.38 -7.55
C THR A 99 5.30 29.45 -6.62
N ASP A 100 4.39 30.30 -7.11
CA ASP A 100 3.85 31.45 -6.38
C ASP A 100 2.32 31.34 -6.09
N ASP A 101 1.69 30.23 -6.49
CA ASP A 101 0.23 30.10 -6.46
C ASP A 101 -0.23 29.25 -5.26
N ALA A 102 -0.68 29.93 -4.21
CA ALA A 102 -1.41 29.30 -3.12
C ALA A 102 -2.83 28.86 -3.56
N LEU A 103 -3.36 27.84 -2.91
CA LEU A 103 -4.66 27.25 -3.20
C LEU A 103 -5.68 27.56 -2.10
N ARG A 104 -6.94 27.73 -2.49
CA ARG A 104 -8.10 27.52 -1.63
C ARG A 104 -8.77 26.22 -2.02
N VAL A 105 -8.98 25.36 -1.04
CA VAL A 105 -9.47 24.00 -1.24
C VAL A 105 -10.70 23.74 -0.38
N SER A 106 -11.78 23.29 -1.00
CA SER A 106 -13.00 22.85 -0.32
C SER A 106 -13.46 21.50 -0.86
N GLY A 107 -14.07 20.68 0.00
CA GLY A 107 -14.63 19.39 -0.40
C GLY A 107 -14.41 18.32 0.64
N THR A 108 -14.57 17.06 0.23
CA THR A 108 -14.33 15.91 1.10
C THR A 108 -13.49 14.87 0.39
N LEU A 109 -12.38 14.48 0.99
CA LEU A 109 -11.60 13.32 0.59
C LEU A 109 -12.12 12.13 1.38
N HIS A 110 -12.62 11.11 0.69
CA HIS A 110 -13.27 9.98 1.34
C HIS A 110 -12.28 8.84 1.64
N ARG A 111 -12.51 8.16 2.76
CA ARG A 111 -11.82 6.92 3.16
C ARG A 111 -10.28 7.02 3.11
N VAL A 112 -9.74 8.17 3.48
CA VAL A 112 -8.29 8.40 3.55
C VAL A 112 -7.67 7.48 4.61
N PRO A 113 -6.71 6.61 4.24
CA PRO A 113 -6.12 5.66 5.16
C PRO A 113 -5.35 6.38 6.26
N TRP A 114 -5.52 5.95 7.51
CA TRP A 114 -4.72 6.40 8.65
C TRP A 114 -4.74 7.91 8.93
N ALA A 115 -5.72 8.67 8.43
CA ALA A 115 -5.66 10.12 8.50
C ALA A 115 -5.65 10.68 9.94
N ARG A 116 -6.27 10.01 10.92
CA ARG A 116 -6.13 10.35 12.36
C ARG A 116 -4.74 10.12 12.95
N ALA A 117 -3.90 9.32 12.30
CA ALA A 117 -2.64 8.84 12.85
C ALA A 117 -1.43 9.53 12.22
N VAL A 118 -1.64 10.53 11.36
CA VAL A 118 -0.58 11.23 10.63
C VAL A 118 -0.67 12.73 10.85
N GLU A 119 0.48 13.40 10.76
CA GLU A 119 0.57 14.86 10.89
C GLU A 119 0.38 15.57 9.55
N ALA A 120 0.54 14.86 8.43
CA ALA A 120 0.37 15.42 7.10
C ALA A 120 -0.17 14.39 6.08
N ALA A 121 -0.88 14.91 5.08
CA ALA A 121 -1.47 14.15 3.98
C ALA A 121 -1.04 14.73 2.63
N VAL A 122 -0.57 13.86 1.73
CA VAL A 122 -0.30 14.21 0.34
C VAL A 122 -1.61 14.09 -0.44
N VAL A 123 -2.04 15.17 -1.07
CA VAL A 123 -3.30 15.21 -1.82
C VAL A 123 -3.03 15.37 -3.31
N LEU A 124 -3.66 14.52 -4.11
CA LEU A 124 -3.72 14.61 -5.56
C LEU A 124 -5.14 14.91 -6.03
N THR A 125 -5.31 15.95 -6.83
CA THR A 125 -6.61 16.34 -7.38
C THR A 125 -6.46 17.09 -8.69
N GLU A 126 -7.58 17.40 -9.35
CA GLU A 126 -7.59 18.26 -10.52
C GLU A 126 -7.51 19.73 -10.10
N GLY A 127 -6.58 20.48 -10.70
CA GLY A 127 -6.34 21.87 -10.39
C GLY A 127 -7.21 22.84 -11.23
N PRO A 128 -7.21 24.13 -10.85
CA PRO A 128 -7.90 25.15 -11.63
C PRO A 128 -7.26 25.31 -13.01
N GLY A 129 -8.09 25.38 -14.06
CA GLY A 129 -7.62 25.44 -15.45
C GLY A 129 -7.31 24.08 -16.08
N GLY A 130 -7.54 22.99 -15.34
CA GLY A 130 -7.33 21.61 -15.79
C GLY A 130 -5.92 21.10 -15.50
N GLY A 131 -5.81 19.77 -15.43
CA GLY A 131 -4.56 19.08 -15.13
C GLY A 131 -4.32 18.89 -13.63
N PRO A 132 -3.46 17.93 -13.24
CA PRO A 132 -3.34 17.52 -11.86
C PRO A 132 -2.45 18.45 -11.02
N VAL A 133 -2.84 18.62 -9.76
CA VAL A 133 -2.07 19.29 -8.71
C VAL A 133 -1.81 18.31 -7.58
N LEU A 134 -0.62 18.42 -6.99
CA LEU A 134 -0.22 17.76 -5.77
C LEU A 134 0.04 18.82 -4.70
N PHE A 135 -0.49 18.62 -3.51
CA PHE A 135 -0.17 19.48 -2.37
C PHE A 135 -0.13 18.71 -1.05
N LEU A 136 0.56 19.30 -0.07
CA LEU A 136 0.63 18.76 1.29
C LEU A 136 -0.38 19.48 2.18
N LEU A 137 -1.20 18.74 2.91
CA LEU A 137 -2.01 19.25 4.02
C LEU A 137 -1.41 18.84 5.36
N GLU A 138 -1.58 19.67 6.36
CA GLU A 138 -1.25 19.42 7.77
C GLU A 138 -2.51 19.03 8.56
N ALA A 139 -2.36 18.27 9.65
CA ALA A 139 -3.48 17.71 10.40
C ALA A 139 -4.47 18.73 10.97
N THR A 140 -4.04 19.97 11.16
CA THR A 140 -4.89 21.08 11.60
C THR A 140 -5.80 21.64 10.50
N GLU A 141 -5.56 21.26 9.24
CA GLU A 141 -6.22 21.83 8.06
C GLU A 141 -7.44 21.02 7.60
N TRP A 142 -7.75 19.89 8.23
CA TRP A 142 -8.95 19.12 7.92
C TRP A 142 -9.81 18.86 9.16
N ARG A 143 -11.12 18.83 8.95
CA ARG A 143 -12.04 18.24 9.92
C ARG A 143 -12.22 16.77 9.59
N GLN A 144 -11.81 15.93 10.52
CA GLN A 144 -11.91 14.49 10.36
C GLN A 144 -13.31 13.96 10.72
N VAL A 145 -13.82 13.04 9.91
CA VAL A 145 -14.93 12.14 10.27
C VAL A 145 -14.41 10.71 10.32
N ALA A 146 -14.54 10.09 11.49
CA ALA A 146 -13.99 8.77 11.74
C ALA A 146 -14.69 7.70 10.89
N GLY A 147 -13.90 6.93 10.14
CA GLY A 147 -14.36 5.73 9.43
C GLY A 147 -13.35 4.59 9.54
N THR A 148 -13.77 3.37 9.20
CA THR A 148 -12.90 2.19 9.21
C THR A 148 -13.13 1.31 7.98
N ASN A 149 -12.16 0.44 7.70
CA ASN A 149 -12.34 -0.66 6.75
C ASN A 149 -12.82 -1.95 7.44
N LEU A 150 -12.92 -3.04 6.66
CA LEU A 150 -13.37 -4.36 7.14
C LEU A 150 -12.48 -4.91 8.28
N ALA A 151 -11.20 -4.57 8.27
CA ALA A 151 -10.23 -4.98 9.28
C ALA A 151 -10.16 -4.05 10.50
N GLY A 152 -11.00 -3.01 10.55
CA GLY A 152 -10.98 -2.00 11.62
C GLY A 152 -9.86 -0.97 11.48
N GLU A 153 -9.11 -0.95 10.37
CA GLU A 153 -8.08 0.08 10.14
C GLU A 153 -8.76 1.42 9.79
N PRO A 154 -8.20 2.57 10.24
CA PRO A 154 -8.77 3.88 9.96
C PRO A 154 -8.88 4.17 8.46
N ARG A 155 -10.09 4.55 8.02
CA ARG A 155 -10.41 5.06 6.68
C ARG A 155 -11.32 6.26 6.85
N ASP A 156 -10.68 7.39 7.08
CA ASP A 156 -11.33 8.60 7.57
C ASP A 156 -11.75 9.51 6.42
N ASP A 157 -12.86 10.20 6.56
CA ASP A 157 -13.21 11.26 5.63
C ASP A 157 -12.60 12.58 6.10
N LEU A 158 -11.90 13.28 5.21
CA LEU A 158 -11.30 14.58 5.48
C LEU A 158 -12.14 15.68 4.85
N VAL A 159 -12.80 16.48 5.69
CA VAL A 159 -13.63 17.60 5.25
C VAL A 159 -12.79 18.87 5.27
N LEU A 160 -12.62 19.47 4.09
CA LEU A 160 -11.88 20.70 3.86
C LEU A 160 -12.86 21.86 3.68
N LEU A 161 -12.73 22.90 4.49
CA LEU A 161 -13.60 24.07 4.51
C LEU A 161 -12.79 25.32 4.19
N ASP A 162 -12.70 25.66 2.89
CA ASP A 162 -11.95 26.81 2.38
C ASP A 162 -10.51 26.90 2.91
N VAL A 163 -9.81 25.77 2.88
CA VAL A 163 -8.44 25.63 3.39
C VAL A 163 -7.48 26.38 2.49
N ALA A 164 -6.65 27.25 3.07
CA ALA A 164 -5.61 27.98 2.36
C ALA A 164 -4.29 27.18 2.40
N VAL A 165 -3.84 26.67 1.26
CA VAL A 165 -2.59 25.94 1.13
C VAL A 165 -1.55 26.85 0.47
N PRO A 166 -0.43 27.15 1.15
CA PRO A 166 0.56 28.12 0.66
C PRO A 166 1.39 27.53 -0.51
N ALA A 167 1.92 28.42 -1.35
CA ALA A 167 2.54 28.05 -2.63
C ALA A 167 3.73 27.09 -2.48
N GLU A 168 4.49 27.18 -1.38
CA GLU A 168 5.61 26.30 -1.11
C GLU A 168 5.22 24.82 -0.95
N ARG A 169 3.95 24.55 -0.59
CA ARG A 169 3.39 23.19 -0.42
C ARG A 169 2.63 22.68 -1.63
N VAL A 170 2.58 23.43 -2.73
CA VAL A 170 1.76 23.13 -3.92
C VAL A 170 2.62 22.93 -5.16
N ARG A 171 2.30 21.92 -5.97
CA ARG A 171 2.92 21.70 -7.29
C ARG A 171 1.86 21.31 -8.31
N ARG A 172 1.90 21.92 -9.50
CA ARG A 172 1.32 21.28 -10.69
C ARG A 172 2.19 20.10 -11.06
N VAL A 173 1.58 18.98 -11.40
CA VAL A 173 2.30 17.74 -11.67
C VAL A 173 1.89 17.19 -13.03
N PRO A 174 2.76 16.43 -13.72
CA PRO A 174 2.37 15.78 -14.96
C PRO A 174 1.38 14.63 -14.68
N ALA A 175 0.56 14.29 -15.67
CA ALA A 175 -0.32 13.12 -15.60
C ALA A 175 0.45 11.81 -15.31
N ALA A 176 1.74 11.74 -15.68
CA ALA A 176 2.61 10.61 -15.35
C ALA A 176 2.75 10.40 -13.84
N LEU A 177 2.83 11.48 -13.04
CA LEU A 177 2.94 11.35 -11.58
C LEU A 177 1.63 10.85 -10.93
N VAL A 178 0.48 11.15 -11.53
CA VAL A 178 -0.81 10.60 -11.09
C VAL A 178 -0.90 9.09 -11.38
N ARG A 179 -0.40 8.67 -12.56
CA ARG A 179 -0.26 7.23 -12.85
C ARG A 179 0.70 6.56 -11.87
N GLU A 180 1.80 7.23 -11.54
CA GLU A 180 2.75 6.78 -10.52
C GLU A 180 2.12 6.59 -9.15
N ALA A 181 1.36 7.56 -8.67
CA ALA A 181 0.60 7.42 -7.42
C ALA A 181 -0.32 6.20 -7.45
N THR A 182 -0.98 5.96 -8.60
CA THR A 182 -1.90 4.84 -8.78
C THR A 182 -1.18 3.50 -8.68
N TRP A 183 -0.13 3.27 -9.48
CA TRP A 183 0.57 1.98 -9.48
C TRP A 183 1.37 1.75 -8.19
N ARG A 184 1.92 2.80 -7.57
CA ARG A 184 2.58 2.70 -6.25
C ARG A 184 1.62 2.25 -5.17
N SER A 185 0.39 2.79 -5.17
CA SER A 185 -0.64 2.38 -4.22
C SER A 185 -1.02 0.90 -4.41
N GLY A 186 -1.17 0.45 -5.66
CA GLY A 186 -1.38 -0.96 -5.99
C GLY A 186 -0.23 -1.86 -5.50
N LEU A 187 1.02 -1.48 -5.75
CA LEU A 187 2.19 -2.22 -5.26
C LEU A 187 2.26 -2.24 -3.73
N ALA A 188 1.91 -1.14 -3.07
CA ALA A 188 1.86 -1.04 -1.62
C ALA A 188 0.87 -2.04 -1.01
N ARG A 189 -0.35 -2.14 -1.57
CA ARG A 189 -1.34 -3.15 -1.18
C ARG A 189 -0.85 -4.57 -1.49
N ALA A 190 -0.26 -4.80 -2.65
CA ALA A 190 0.28 -6.10 -3.02
C ALA A 190 1.37 -6.57 -2.05
N ALA A 191 2.27 -5.68 -1.63
CA ALA A 191 3.33 -5.97 -0.66
C ALA A 191 2.75 -6.34 0.72
N LEU A 192 1.77 -5.58 1.22
CA LEU A 192 1.05 -5.91 2.46
C LEU A 192 0.36 -7.27 2.37
N ILE A 193 -0.34 -7.56 1.26
CA ILE A 193 -1.01 -8.85 1.02
C ILE A 193 0.02 -9.99 0.97
N ALA A 194 1.18 -9.81 0.33
CA ALA A 194 2.23 -10.83 0.29
C ALA A 194 2.73 -11.21 1.70
N GLY A 195 2.88 -10.22 2.58
CA GLY A 195 3.21 -10.42 3.98
C GLY A 195 2.15 -11.21 4.74
N ALA A 196 0.89 -10.77 4.63
CA ALA A 196 -0.24 -11.43 5.29
C ALA A 196 -0.49 -12.84 4.75
N ALA A 197 -0.28 -13.08 3.45
CA ALA A 197 -0.35 -14.39 2.82
C ALA A 197 0.69 -15.36 3.42
N ARG A 198 1.95 -14.91 3.56
CA ARG A 198 2.98 -15.69 4.27
C ARG A 198 2.55 -16.03 5.68
N ARG A 199 1.96 -15.07 6.40
CA ARG A 199 1.46 -15.32 7.76
C ARG A 199 0.35 -16.36 7.80
N CYS A 200 -0.57 -16.34 6.82
CA CYS A 200 -1.64 -17.34 6.70
C CYS A 200 -1.08 -18.75 6.45
N VAL A 201 -0.06 -18.89 5.61
CA VAL A 201 0.65 -20.17 5.37
C VAL A 201 1.20 -20.71 6.69
N GLU A 202 2.01 -19.92 7.40
CA GLU A 202 2.66 -20.34 8.64
C GLU A 202 1.65 -20.75 9.71
N LEU A 203 0.64 -19.91 9.94
CA LEU A 203 -0.44 -20.21 10.90
C LEU A 203 -1.16 -21.52 10.55
N THR A 204 -1.40 -21.75 9.26
CA THR A 204 -2.10 -22.95 8.79
C THR A 204 -1.26 -24.20 8.96
N VAL A 205 0.01 -24.18 8.56
CA VAL A 205 0.94 -25.31 8.72
C VAL A 205 1.14 -25.65 10.19
N ASP A 206 1.28 -24.65 11.05
CA ASP A 206 1.39 -24.84 12.50
C ASP A 206 0.11 -25.47 13.09
N HIS A 207 -1.06 -24.98 12.66
CA HIS A 207 -2.34 -25.47 13.11
C HIS A 207 -2.58 -26.93 12.71
N THR A 208 -2.41 -27.27 11.43
CA THR A 208 -2.66 -28.62 10.91
C THR A 208 -1.66 -29.66 11.42
N SER A 209 -0.43 -29.23 11.72
CA SER A 209 0.61 -30.11 12.28
C SER A 209 0.39 -30.41 13.76
N SER A 210 -0.15 -29.46 14.51
CA SER A 210 -0.42 -29.63 15.95
C SER A 210 -1.81 -30.21 16.25
N ARG A 211 -2.79 -30.01 15.37
CA ARG A 211 -4.17 -30.44 15.59
C ARG A 211 -4.35 -31.93 15.30
N VAL A 212 -4.66 -32.72 16.34
CA VAL A 212 -4.96 -34.16 16.21
C VAL A 212 -6.46 -34.39 16.07
N GLN A 213 -6.87 -35.05 14.99
CA GLN A 213 -8.23 -35.58 14.79
C GLN A 213 -8.17 -36.96 14.14
N PHE A 214 -9.15 -37.80 14.46
CA PHE A 214 -9.17 -39.20 13.98
C PHE A 214 -7.86 -39.94 14.26
N GLY A 215 -7.27 -39.69 15.44
CA GLY A 215 -6.08 -40.39 15.95
C GLY A 215 -4.73 -39.94 15.40
N ARG A 216 -4.66 -38.88 14.59
CA ARG A 216 -3.38 -38.34 14.08
C ARG A 216 -3.46 -36.85 13.72
N PRO A 217 -2.32 -36.15 13.51
CA PRO A 217 -2.32 -34.77 13.03
C PRO A 217 -3.11 -34.57 11.72
N LEU A 218 -3.73 -33.41 11.54
CA LEU A 218 -4.44 -33.07 10.30
C LEU A 218 -3.52 -33.09 9.08
N SER A 219 -2.26 -32.67 9.24
CA SER A 219 -1.25 -32.70 8.17
C SER A 219 -0.96 -34.10 7.62
N HIS A 220 -1.42 -35.19 8.27
CA HIS A 220 -1.25 -36.56 7.77
C HIS A 220 -2.34 -36.99 6.77
N PHE A 221 -3.41 -36.22 6.60
CA PHE A 221 -4.46 -36.50 5.62
C PHE A 221 -4.10 -35.91 4.25
N GLN A 222 -4.21 -36.70 3.17
CA GLN A 222 -3.83 -36.26 1.83
C GLN A 222 -4.62 -35.04 1.34
N ALA A 223 -5.92 -34.97 1.64
CA ALA A 223 -6.73 -33.80 1.29
C ALA A 223 -6.22 -32.51 1.97
N VAL A 224 -5.73 -32.60 3.22
CA VAL A 224 -5.14 -31.44 3.92
C VAL A 224 -3.83 -31.03 3.24
N LYS A 225 -2.94 -31.99 2.95
CA LYS A 225 -1.67 -31.70 2.25
C LYS A 225 -1.88 -31.03 0.89
N GLN A 226 -2.91 -31.47 0.14
CA GLN A 226 -3.24 -30.88 -1.16
C GLN A 226 -3.71 -29.43 -1.02
N GLU A 227 -4.58 -29.13 -0.04
CA GLU A 227 -5.00 -27.76 0.21
C GLU A 227 -3.85 -26.89 0.73
N GLU A 228 -2.98 -27.41 1.62
CA GLU A 228 -1.77 -26.70 2.06
C GLU A 228 -0.83 -26.38 0.90
N ALA A 229 -0.63 -27.32 -0.03
CA ALA A 229 0.20 -27.10 -1.20
C ALA A 229 -0.35 -25.94 -2.06
N LYS A 230 -1.67 -25.90 -2.29
CA LYS A 230 -2.33 -24.79 -3.00
C LYS A 230 -2.20 -23.46 -2.26
N LEU A 231 -2.35 -23.47 -0.92
CA LEU A 231 -2.17 -22.27 -0.09
C LEU A 231 -0.75 -21.71 -0.21
N VAL A 232 0.26 -22.58 -0.17
CA VAL A 232 1.67 -22.20 -0.36
C VAL A 232 1.92 -21.70 -1.78
N GLU A 233 1.34 -22.34 -2.78
CA GLU A 233 1.42 -21.93 -4.19
C GLU A 233 0.88 -20.51 -4.39
N GLU A 234 -0.35 -20.23 -3.93
CA GLU A 234 -0.96 -18.91 -4.03
C GLU A 234 -0.12 -17.83 -3.33
N ALA A 235 0.36 -18.11 -2.11
CA ALA A 235 1.24 -17.16 -1.41
C ALA A 235 2.57 -16.94 -2.15
N ALA A 236 3.13 -17.98 -2.78
CA ALA A 236 4.35 -17.89 -3.57
C ALA A 236 4.15 -17.07 -4.86
N LEU A 237 3.00 -17.21 -5.53
CA LEU A 237 2.64 -16.41 -6.71
C LEU A 237 2.61 -14.92 -6.37
N VAL A 238 1.93 -14.55 -5.27
CA VAL A 238 1.90 -13.15 -4.80
C VAL A 238 3.30 -12.65 -4.44
N ALA A 239 4.08 -13.45 -3.70
CA ALA A 239 5.44 -13.08 -3.32
C ALA A 239 6.37 -12.88 -4.53
N ALA A 240 6.25 -13.74 -5.56
CA ALA A 240 7.03 -13.65 -6.78
C ALA A 240 6.66 -12.40 -7.60
N ALA A 241 5.36 -12.11 -7.74
CA ALA A 241 4.90 -10.92 -8.47
C ALA A 241 5.37 -9.62 -7.77
N VAL A 242 5.28 -9.55 -6.44
CA VAL A 242 5.81 -8.41 -5.67
C VAL A 242 7.33 -8.29 -5.77
N ALA A 243 8.06 -9.41 -5.77
CA ALA A 243 9.51 -9.40 -5.94
C ALA A 243 9.93 -8.90 -7.33
N ALA A 244 9.21 -9.32 -8.39
CA ALA A 244 9.43 -8.83 -9.74
C ALA A 244 9.18 -7.32 -9.83
N ALA A 245 8.07 -6.83 -9.26
CA ALA A 245 7.77 -5.40 -9.22
C ALA A 245 8.81 -4.59 -8.45
N ALA A 246 9.27 -5.11 -7.31
CA ALA A 246 10.31 -4.45 -6.50
C ALA A 246 11.62 -4.29 -7.30
N SER A 247 12.04 -5.32 -8.03
CA SER A 247 13.25 -5.29 -8.86
C SER A 247 13.15 -4.31 -10.03
N ALA A 248 11.93 -4.09 -10.55
CA ALA A 248 11.67 -3.18 -11.66
C ALA A 248 11.55 -1.70 -11.26
N LEU A 249 11.53 -1.36 -9.96
CA LEU A 249 11.31 0.02 -9.48
C LEU A 249 12.33 1.06 -9.98
N SER A 250 13.52 0.62 -10.40
CA SER A 250 14.56 1.50 -10.96
C SER A 250 14.32 1.86 -12.44
N GLU A 251 13.38 1.21 -13.12
CA GLU A 251 13.07 1.38 -14.54
C GLU A 251 11.59 1.79 -14.69
N PRO A 252 11.27 3.08 -14.95
CA PRO A 252 9.90 3.59 -14.83
C PRO A 252 8.81 2.82 -15.61
N ASP A 253 9.07 2.48 -16.87
CA ASP A 253 8.09 1.76 -17.71
C ASP A 253 7.87 0.32 -17.22
N SER A 254 8.95 -0.34 -16.79
CA SER A 254 8.90 -1.69 -16.21
C SER A 254 8.21 -1.68 -14.85
N ALA A 255 8.46 -0.65 -14.03
CA ALA A 255 7.87 -0.47 -12.71
C ALA A 255 6.34 -0.35 -12.78
N GLU A 256 5.80 0.46 -13.69
CA GLU A 256 4.35 0.65 -13.84
C GLU A 256 3.66 -0.68 -14.19
N PHE A 257 4.15 -1.39 -15.20
CA PHE A 257 3.54 -2.64 -15.66
C PHE A 257 3.66 -3.77 -14.63
N THR A 258 4.83 -3.97 -14.03
CA THR A 258 5.05 -5.01 -13.02
C THR A 258 4.28 -4.73 -11.72
N ALA A 259 4.13 -3.46 -11.32
CA ALA A 259 3.28 -3.08 -10.19
C ALA A 259 1.81 -3.43 -10.44
N TRP A 260 1.29 -3.22 -11.65
CA TRP A 260 -0.07 -3.66 -12.01
C TRP A 260 -0.22 -5.19 -11.93
N LEU A 261 0.76 -5.94 -12.43
CA LEU A 261 0.77 -7.41 -12.33
C LEU A 261 0.78 -7.88 -10.87
N ALA A 262 1.62 -7.27 -10.02
CA ALA A 262 1.68 -7.57 -8.60
C ALA A 262 0.34 -7.28 -7.90
N ALA A 263 -0.26 -6.12 -8.17
CA ALA A 263 -1.57 -5.76 -7.62
C ALA A 263 -2.69 -6.71 -8.08
N ALA A 264 -2.73 -7.06 -9.37
CA ALA A 264 -3.71 -7.99 -9.92
C ALA A 264 -3.56 -9.40 -9.33
N GLN A 265 -2.34 -9.94 -9.28
CA GLN A 265 -2.06 -11.27 -8.73
C GLN A 265 -2.39 -11.31 -7.23
N ALA A 266 -1.91 -10.33 -6.46
CA ALA A 266 -2.21 -10.22 -5.04
C ALA A 266 -3.72 -10.23 -4.80
N ALA A 267 -4.46 -9.45 -5.59
CA ALA A 267 -5.89 -9.34 -5.45
C ALA A 267 -6.63 -10.65 -5.75
N ALA A 268 -6.27 -11.32 -6.86
CA ALA A 268 -6.86 -12.58 -7.27
C ALA A 268 -6.62 -13.71 -6.25
N SER A 269 -5.43 -13.78 -5.65
CA SER A 269 -5.05 -14.83 -4.70
C SER A 269 -5.74 -14.72 -3.33
N VAL A 270 -6.21 -13.53 -2.92
CA VAL A 270 -6.81 -13.31 -1.58
C VAL A 270 -7.95 -14.27 -1.28
N ALA A 271 -8.82 -14.51 -2.27
CA ALA A 271 -10.01 -15.35 -2.07
C ALA A 271 -9.63 -16.81 -1.78
N GLU A 272 -8.71 -17.37 -2.57
CA GLU A 272 -8.30 -18.77 -2.44
C GLU A 272 -7.45 -19.00 -1.18
N ILE A 273 -6.51 -18.10 -0.88
CA ILE A 273 -5.72 -18.13 0.36
C ILE A 273 -6.64 -18.13 1.58
N THR A 274 -7.61 -17.21 1.62
CA THR A 274 -8.56 -17.12 2.74
C THR A 274 -9.42 -18.38 2.84
N ARG A 275 -9.97 -18.85 1.71
CA ARG A 275 -10.83 -20.04 1.67
C ARG A 275 -10.10 -21.25 2.27
N ILE A 276 -8.89 -21.53 1.80
CA ILE A 276 -8.11 -22.67 2.26
C ILE A 276 -7.75 -22.53 3.73
N ALA A 277 -7.18 -21.39 4.13
CA ALA A 277 -6.68 -21.21 5.48
C ALA A 277 -7.81 -21.35 6.52
N HIS A 278 -8.98 -20.76 6.27
CA HIS A 278 -10.13 -20.91 7.17
C HIS A 278 -10.73 -22.31 7.12
N GLN A 279 -10.77 -22.96 5.96
CA GLN A 279 -11.25 -24.35 5.86
C GLN A 279 -10.41 -25.29 6.72
N LEU A 280 -9.08 -25.12 6.75
CA LEU A 280 -8.16 -25.96 7.51
C LEU A 280 -8.15 -25.65 9.01
N HIS A 281 -8.47 -24.41 9.42
CA HIS A 281 -8.63 -24.06 10.83
C HIS A 281 -10.03 -24.39 11.38
N GLY A 282 -11.06 -24.37 10.54
CA GLY A 282 -12.45 -24.45 10.99
C GLY A 282 -12.87 -23.25 11.84
N ALA A 283 -13.77 -23.47 12.80
CA ALA A 283 -14.39 -22.38 13.57
C ALA A 283 -13.40 -21.48 14.33
N ILE A 284 -12.25 -22.01 14.78
CA ILE A 284 -11.24 -21.20 15.51
C ILE A 284 -10.65 -20.09 14.63
N GLY A 285 -10.57 -20.33 13.31
CA GLY A 285 -10.07 -19.37 12.32
C GLY A 285 -10.89 -18.10 12.26
N PHE A 286 -12.18 -18.16 12.60
CA PHE A 286 -13.13 -17.05 12.54
C PHE A 286 -13.27 -16.27 13.86
N THR A 287 -12.66 -16.72 14.94
CA THR A 287 -12.78 -16.05 16.25
C THR A 287 -12.08 -14.69 16.24
N GLU A 288 -12.56 -13.74 17.04
CA GLU A 288 -12.01 -12.37 17.04
C GLU A 288 -10.53 -12.31 17.41
N LEU A 289 -10.10 -13.18 18.32
CA LEU A 289 -8.72 -13.29 18.79
C LEU A 289 -7.80 -14.07 17.84
N SER A 290 -8.34 -14.61 16.73
CA SER A 290 -7.56 -15.39 15.79
C SER A 290 -6.61 -14.50 14.99
N PRO A 291 -5.28 -14.75 15.01
CA PRO A 291 -4.35 -14.03 14.14
C PRO A 291 -4.63 -14.32 12.66
N LEU A 292 -5.25 -15.47 12.33
CA LEU A 292 -5.67 -15.78 10.97
C LEU A 292 -6.79 -14.84 10.52
N ARG A 293 -7.80 -14.62 11.37
CA ARG A 293 -8.89 -13.67 11.08
C ARG A 293 -8.32 -12.28 10.81
N LEU A 294 -7.40 -11.81 11.65
CA LEU A 294 -6.79 -10.49 11.47
C LEU A 294 -6.06 -10.38 10.12
N ALA A 295 -5.18 -11.34 9.79
CA ALA A 295 -4.46 -11.34 8.52
C ALA A 295 -5.41 -11.39 7.31
N THR A 296 -6.41 -12.27 7.36
CA THR A 296 -7.36 -12.46 6.24
C THR A 296 -8.29 -11.26 6.05
N THR A 297 -8.89 -10.72 7.12
CA THR A 297 -9.75 -9.52 7.01
C THR A 297 -9.01 -8.30 6.45
N ARG A 298 -7.72 -8.14 6.80
CA ARG A 298 -6.85 -7.12 6.19
C ARG A 298 -6.62 -7.35 4.71
N MET A 299 -6.29 -8.58 4.31
CA MET A 299 -6.14 -8.92 2.88
C MET A 299 -7.42 -8.64 2.09
N TRP A 300 -8.60 -8.99 2.63
CA TRP A 300 -9.89 -8.68 1.99
C TRP A 300 -10.12 -7.19 1.84
N SER A 301 -9.71 -6.39 2.81
CA SER A 301 -9.79 -4.94 2.70
C SER A 301 -8.84 -4.40 1.64
N TRP A 302 -7.56 -4.75 1.72
CA TRP A 302 -6.52 -4.22 0.84
C TRP A 302 -6.69 -4.62 -0.63
N ARG A 303 -7.33 -5.77 -0.88
CA ARG A 303 -7.64 -6.23 -2.24
C ARG A 303 -8.49 -5.22 -3.03
N ASP A 304 -9.44 -4.60 -2.35
CA ASP A 304 -10.48 -3.78 -3.00
C ASP A 304 -10.20 -2.27 -2.83
N GLU A 305 -9.14 -1.92 -2.09
CA GLU A 305 -8.68 -0.53 -1.91
C GLU A 305 -7.83 -0.05 -3.09
N ASP A 306 -7.85 1.27 -3.34
CA ASP A 306 -7.20 1.99 -4.45
C ASP A 306 -7.71 1.63 -5.86
N SER A 307 -7.79 0.34 -6.18
CA SER A 307 -8.41 -0.24 -7.37
C SER A 307 -8.62 -1.73 -7.16
N GLY A 308 -9.79 -2.27 -7.52
CA GLY A 308 -10.05 -3.70 -7.43
C GLY A 308 -9.36 -4.54 -8.52
N GLU A 309 -9.33 -5.86 -8.32
CA GLU A 309 -8.73 -6.86 -9.23
C GLU A 309 -9.04 -6.60 -10.72
N ARG A 310 -10.32 -6.46 -11.06
CA ARG A 310 -10.77 -6.25 -12.44
C ARG A 310 -10.21 -4.96 -13.05
N ALA A 311 -10.05 -3.90 -12.27
CA ALA A 311 -9.50 -2.65 -12.76
C ALA A 311 -8.02 -2.80 -13.14
N TRP A 312 -7.24 -3.53 -12.33
CA TRP A 312 -5.85 -3.85 -12.65
C TRP A 312 -5.73 -4.73 -13.89
N GLN A 313 -6.53 -5.80 -13.99
CA GLN A 313 -6.57 -6.67 -15.16
C GLN A 313 -6.95 -5.92 -16.44
N GLN A 314 -7.89 -4.96 -16.36
CA GLN A 314 -8.24 -4.12 -17.51
C GLN A 314 -7.12 -3.17 -17.92
N ARG A 315 -6.36 -2.60 -16.97
CA ARG A 315 -5.18 -1.77 -17.27
C ARG A 315 -4.10 -2.59 -17.98
N ILE A 316 -3.79 -3.78 -17.47
CA ILE A 316 -2.86 -4.73 -18.10
C ILE A 316 -3.33 -5.08 -19.51
N GLY A 317 -4.60 -5.46 -19.67
CA GLY A 317 -5.16 -5.83 -20.96
C GLY A 317 -5.10 -4.70 -21.98
N ARG A 318 -5.43 -3.46 -21.59
CA ARG A 318 -5.31 -2.28 -22.46
C ARG A 318 -3.85 -2.03 -22.88
N HIS A 319 -2.94 -2.02 -21.91
CA HIS A 319 -1.51 -1.82 -22.17
C HIS A 319 -0.95 -2.83 -23.17
N VAL A 320 -1.30 -4.10 -23.02
CA VAL A 320 -0.89 -5.18 -23.92
C VAL A 320 -1.49 -5.02 -25.32
N LEU A 321 -2.77 -4.62 -25.43
CA LEU A 321 -3.43 -4.40 -26.72
C LEU A 321 -2.86 -3.20 -27.47
N ASP A 322 -2.51 -2.13 -26.75
CA ASP A 322 -1.91 -0.92 -27.33
C ASP A 322 -0.50 -1.19 -27.91
N GLY A 323 0.22 -2.20 -27.38
CA GLY A 323 1.51 -2.67 -27.90
C GLY A 323 1.43 -3.49 -29.20
N GLY A 324 0.22 -3.81 -29.68
CA GLY A 324 -0.01 -4.60 -30.90
C GLY A 324 0.21 -6.11 -30.72
N SER A 325 -0.39 -6.92 -31.62
CA SER A 325 -0.42 -8.39 -31.50
C SER A 325 0.95 -9.08 -31.60
N GLY A 326 1.98 -8.39 -32.11
CA GLY A 326 3.33 -8.93 -32.27
C GLY A 326 4.17 -8.93 -30.99
N GLY A 327 3.86 -8.05 -30.02
CA GLY A 327 4.65 -7.88 -28.80
C GLY A 327 4.21 -8.76 -27.62
N LEU A 328 2.97 -9.25 -27.63
CA LEU A 328 2.39 -10.03 -26.52
C LEU A 328 3.26 -11.23 -26.13
N TRP A 329 3.74 -12.00 -27.11
CA TRP A 329 4.54 -13.20 -26.82
C TRP A 329 5.87 -12.83 -26.16
N GLN A 330 6.54 -11.77 -26.65
CA GLN A 330 7.80 -11.28 -26.07
C GLN A 330 7.61 -10.71 -24.66
N GLN A 331 6.49 -10.02 -24.40
CA GLN A 331 6.14 -9.50 -23.08
C GLN A 331 5.85 -10.62 -22.08
N VAL A 332 5.26 -11.74 -22.51
CA VAL A 332 4.98 -12.90 -21.65
C VAL A 332 6.23 -13.74 -21.39
N THR A 333 7.13 -13.88 -22.37
CA THR A 333 8.34 -14.73 -22.23
C THR A 333 9.54 -14.02 -21.62
N GLY A 334 9.44 -12.73 -21.29
CA GLY A 334 10.54 -11.95 -20.70
C GLY A 334 11.75 -11.86 -21.64
N GLY A 335 11.55 -11.22 -22.80
CA GLY A 335 12.57 -11.04 -23.83
C GLY A 335 13.93 -10.55 -23.34
#